data_AF-A0A497EXT2-F1
#
_entry.id   AF-A0A497EXT2-F1
#
_cell.length_a   1.000
_cell.length_b   1.000
_cell.length_c   1.000
_cell.angle_alpha   90.00
_cell.angle_beta   90.00
_cell.angle_gamma   90.00
#
_symmetry.space_group_name_H-M   'P 1'
#
loop_
_entity.id
_entity.type
_entity.pdbx_description
1 polymer ?
#
loop_
_entity_poly.entity_id
_entity_poly.type
_entity_poly.pdbx_seq_one_letter_code
_entity_poly.pdbx_strand_id
1 'polypeptide(L)'
;MEKAQIVKITEKDLIDMAALLIAHEIDGKDGDVINIDYIADVLSKDWGFYYTVTTNLNKLRDYVQQSNLFTEHEKHVVTQKVSQMIAKIEEKPKSMKWKMRAAIGTKKPWYNEVEEKIR
;
A
#
# COMPACT_ATOMS: atom_id res chain seq x y z
N MET A 1 -0.94 -11.79 -11.86
CA MET A 1 -0.21 -10.54 -11.61
C MET A 1 0.83 -10.80 -10.53
N GLU A 2 2.05 -10.42 -10.83
CA GLU A 2 3.28 -10.99 -10.27
C GLU A 2 3.74 -10.18 -9.05
N LYS A 3 3.75 -10.80 -7.87
CA LYS A 3 4.04 -10.10 -6.60
C LYS A 3 5.37 -9.35 -6.57
N ALA A 4 6.36 -9.73 -7.39
CA ALA A 4 7.64 -9.03 -7.52
C ALA A 4 7.50 -7.60 -8.08
N GLN A 5 6.60 -7.38 -9.05
CA GLN A 5 6.37 -6.06 -9.65
C GLN A 5 5.82 -5.08 -8.60
N ILE A 6 4.94 -5.56 -7.70
CA ILE A 6 4.40 -4.74 -6.60
C ILE A 6 5.49 -4.40 -5.56
N VAL A 7 6.50 -5.26 -5.37
CA VAL A 7 7.61 -5.00 -4.43
C VAL A 7 8.58 -3.94 -4.97
N LYS A 8 8.81 -3.92 -6.29
CA LYS A 8 9.64 -2.91 -6.99
C LYS A 8 8.75 -1.80 -7.56
N ILE A 9 8.25 -0.94 -6.69
CA ILE A 9 7.47 0.23 -7.11
C ILE A 9 8.32 1.23 -7.91
N THR A 10 7.83 1.66 -9.07
CA THR A 10 8.47 2.67 -9.93
C THR A 10 7.94 4.07 -9.65
N GLU A 11 8.59 5.11 -10.19
CA GLU A 11 8.10 6.49 -10.10
C GLU A 11 6.71 6.64 -10.74
N LYS A 12 6.50 6.02 -11.91
CA LYS A 12 5.20 6.04 -12.59
C LYS A 12 4.10 5.46 -11.69
N ASP A 13 4.38 4.32 -11.04
CA ASP A 13 3.41 3.70 -10.13
C ASP A 13 3.07 4.62 -8.94
N LEU A 14 4.04 5.36 -8.42
CA LEU A 14 3.81 6.34 -7.35
C LEU A 14 2.93 7.49 -7.82
N ILE A 15 3.15 8.00 -9.04
CA ILE A 15 2.31 9.04 -9.64
C ILE A 15 0.87 8.51 -9.84
N ASP A 16 0.71 7.32 -10.41
CA ASP A 16 -0.59 6.70 -10.63
C ASP A 16 -1.32 6.44 -9.30
N MET A 17 -0.62 5.98 -8.26
CA MET A 17 -1.16 5.83 -6.91
C MET A 17 -1.58 7.17 -6.30
N ALA A 18 -0.77 8.23 -6.44
CA ALA A 18 -1.12 9.56 -5.96
C ALA A 18 -2.39 10.07 -6.64
N ALA A 19 -2.48 9.93 -7.96
CA ALA A 19 -3.65 10.33 -8.74
C ALA A 19 -4.92 9.59 -8.27
N LEU A 20 -4.85 8.28 -8.03
CA LEU A 20 -5.97 7.51 -7.49
C LEU A 20 -6.41 8.01 -6.10
N LEU A 21 -5.45 8.26 -5.20
CA LEU A 21 -5.76 8.79 -3.87
C LEU A 21 -6.29 10.23 -3.92
N ILE A 22 -5.89 11.04 -4.88
CA ILE A 22 -6.42 12.40 -5.03
C ILE A 22 -7.87 12.34 -5.54
N ALA A 23 -8.13 11.49 -6.54
CA ALA A 23 -9.43 11.42 -7.22
C ALA A 23 -10.56 10.77 -6.40
N HIS A 24 -10.25 9.84 -5.48
CA HIS A 24 -11.28 9.05 -4.78
C HIS A 24 -11.23 9.22 -3.27
N GLU A 25 -12.39 9.24 -2.63
CA GLU A 25 -12.49 9.23 -1.17
C GLU A 25 -12.12 7.85 -0.58
N ILE A 26 -11.80 7.84 0.72
CA ILE A 26 -11.52 6.62 1.48
C ILE A 26 -12.67 6.42 2.46
N ASP A 27 -13.49 5.41 2.22
CA ASP A 27 -14.64 5.08 3.07
C ASP A 27 -14.83 3.55 3.14
N GLY A 28 -15.66 3.07 4.08
CA GLY A 28 -16.01 1.66 4.25
C GLY A 28 -17.29 1.22 3.53
N LYS A 29 -17.91 2.12 2.76
CA LYS A 29 -19.20 1.89 2.08
C LYS A 29 -19.02 1.57 0.59
N ASP A 30 -20.04 0.96 -0.02
CA ASP A 30 -20.07 0.71 -1.46
C ASP A 30 -20.29 2.02 -2.25
N GLY A 31 -19.52 2.22 -3.33
CA GLY A 31 -19.55 3.43 -4.17
C GLY A 31 -18.24 3.64 -4.93
N ASP A 32 -18.06 4.82 -5.54
CA ASP A 32 -16.82 5.24 -6.19
C ASP A 32 -15.76 5.69 -5.14
N VAL A 33 -15.40 4.75 -4.27
CA VAL A 33 -14.52 4.99 -3.12
C VAL A 33 -13.50 3.86 -2.97
N ILE A 34 -12.38 4.18 -2.33
CA ILE A 34 -11.40 3.18 -1.92
C ILE A 34 -11.91 2.50 -0.65
N ASN A 35 -12.43 1.27 -0.79
CA ASN A 35 -12.97 0.50 0.33
C ASN A 35 -11.85 0.06 1.30
N ILE A 36 -11.61 0.88 2.33
CA ILE A 36 -10.54 0.64 3.29
C ILE A 36 -10.81 -0.53 4.22
N ASP A 37 -12.08 -0.83 4.50
CA ASP A 37 -12.44 -1.96 5.36
C ASP A 37 -12.08 -3.30 4.72
N TYR A 38 -12.37 -3.43 3.43
CA TYR A 38 -11.98 -4.60 2.64
C TYR A 38 -10.46 -4.74 2.55
N ILE A 39 -9.75 -3.65 2.24
CA ILE A 39 -8.28 -3.64 2.20
C ILE A 39 -7.70 -4.07 3.55
N ALA A 40 -8.19 -3.49 4.65
CA ALA A 40 -7.70 -3.80 5.98
C ALA A 40 -7.98 -5.26 6.39
N ASP A 41 -9.15 -5.82 6.03
CA ASP A 41 -9.45 -7.24 6.25
C ASP A 41 -8.48 -8.16 5.50
N VAL A 42 -8.22 -7.91 4.22
CA VAL A 42 -7.27 -8.70 3.41
C VAL A 42 -5.86 -8.63 3.99
N LEU A 43 -5.38 -7.42 4.33
CA LEU A 43 -4.02 -7.23 4.85
C LEU A 43 -3.83 -7.78 6.26
N SER A 44 -4.91 -7.87 7.07
CA SER A 44 -4.86 -8.50 8.40
C SER A 44 -4.58 -10.02 8.36
N LYS A 45 -4.77 -10.64 7.18
CA LYS A 45 -4.65 -12.09 6.96
C LYS A 45 -3.32 -12.48 6.31
N ASP A 46 -2.65 -11.58 5.59
CA ASP A 46 -1.39 -11.84 4.89
C ASP A 46 -0.31 -10.80 5.25
N TRP A 47 0.69 -11.22 6.03
CA TRP A 47 1.79 -10.36 6.44
C TRP A 47 2.67 -9.89 5.27
N GLY A 48 2.93 -10.74 4.28
CA GLY A 48 3.79 -10.37 3.16
C GLY A 48 3.13 -9.31 2.28
N PHE A 49 1.81 -9.43 2.09
CA PHE A 49 1.05 -8.42 1.38
C PHE A 49 0.94 -7.12 2.19
N TYR A 50 0.61 -7.22 3.48
CA TYR A 50 0.63 -6.10 4.43
C TYR A 50 1.95 -5.32 4.37
N TYR A 51 3.08 -6.02 4.46
CA TYR A 51 4.40 -5.39 4.48
C TYR A 51 4.68 -4.64 3.19
N THR A 52 4.32 -5.26 2.05
CA THR A 52 4.51 -4.64 0.73
C THR A 52 3.65 -3.39 0.57
N VAL A 53 2.36 -3.47 0.90
CA VAL A 53 1.43 -2.34 0.76
C VAL A 53 1.81 -1.19 1.68
N THR A 54 2.05 -1.45 2.96
CA THR A 54 2.42 -0.39 3.92
C THR A 54 3.77 0.24 3.58
N THR A 55 4.73 -0.54 3.09
CA THR A 55 6.01 0.00 2.60
C THR A 55 5.79 0.94 1.40
N ASN A 56 4.97 0.55 0.43
CA ASN A 56 4.69 1.37 -0.74
C ASN A 56 3.86 2.62 -0.40
N LEU A 57 2.91 2.54 0.54
CA LEU A 57 2.17 3.71 1.03
C LEU A 57 3.10 4.73 1.70
N ASN A 58 4.09 4.27 2.48
CA ASN A 58 5.09 5.17 3.05
C ASN A 58 5.98 5.80 1.97
N LYS A 59 6.46 5.00 0.99
CA LYS A 59 7.20 5.53 -0.16
C LYS A 59 6.41 6.57 -0.96
N LEU A 60 5.10 6.33 -1.16
CA LEU A 60 4.19 7.28 -1.80
C LEU A 60 4.14 8.60 -1.05
N ARG A 61 3.91 8.56 0.26
CA ARG A 61 3.90 9.76 1.11
C ARG A 61 5.21 10.54 0.94
N ASP A 62 6.34 9.85 1.06
CA ASP A 62 7.65 10.49 1.01
C ASP A 62 7.95 11.08 -0.39
N TYR A 63 7.59 10.35 -1.46
CA TYR A 63 7.72 10.80 -2.85
C TYR A 63 6.90 12.07 -3.11
N VAL A 64 5.62 12.06 -2.74
CA VAL A 64 4.71 13.21 -2.96
C VAL A 64 5.19 14.45 -2.21
N GLN A 65 5.70 14.30 -0.99
CA GLN A 65 6.24 15.41 -0.21
C GLN A 65 7.48 16.06 -0.86
N GLN A 66 8.35 15.24 -1.47
CA GLN A 66 9.60 15.69 -2.08
C GLN A 66 9.43 16.15 -3.53
N SER A 67 8.35 15.72 -4.19
CA SER A 67 8.10 16.02 -5.60
C SER A 67 7.53 17.42 -5.80
N ASN A 68 8.00 18.08 -6.87
CA ASN A 68 7.46 19.36 -7.35
C ASN A 68 6.27 19.17 -8.30
N LEU A 69 5.85 17.93 -8.57
CA LEU A 69 4.73 17.62 -9.47
C LEU A 69 3.35 17.82 -8.81
N PHE A 70 3.30 17.91 -7.49
CA PHE A 70 2.06 18.03 -6.72
C PHE A 70 1.96 19.39 -6.04
N THR A 71 0.77 19.95 -6.01
CA THR A 71 0.45 21.14 -5.22
C THR A 71 0.48 20.82 -3.72
N GLU A 72 0.66 21.83 -2.87
CA GLU A 72 0.63 21.65 -1.41
C GLU A 72 -0.69 21.05 -0.91
N HIS A 73 -1.81 21.36 -1.58
CA HIS A 73 -3.10 20.74 -1.28
C HIS A 73 -3.10 19.24 -1.59
N GLU A 74 -2.65 18.84 -2.78
CA GLU A 74 -2.56 17.42 -3.17
C GLU A 74 -1.61 16.64 -2.25
N LYS A 75 -0.47 17.25 -1.90
CA LYS A 75 0.47 16.68 -0.93
C LYS A 75 -0.20 16.41 0.41
N HIS A 76 -1.01 17.35 0.89
CA HIS A 76 -1.77 17.19 2.14
C HIS A 76 -2.80 16.07 2.03
N VAL A 77 -3.61 16.05 0.96
CA VAL A 77 -4.64 15.03 0.72
C VAL A 77 -4.03 13.63 0.71
N VAL A 78 -2.96 13.40 -0.06
CA VAL A 78 -2.29 12.10 -0.14
C VAL A 78 -1.75 11.69 1.23
N THR A 79 -1.10 12.61 1.94
CA THR A 79 -0.51 12.32 3.26
C THR A 79 -1.57 11.95 4.29
N GLN A 80 -2.68 12.67 4.33
CA GLN A 80 -3.81 12.37 5.20
C GLN A 80 -4.41 11.00 4.88
N LYS A 81 -4.67 10.73 3.60
CA LYS A 81 -5.25 9.46 3.12
C LYS A 81 -4.34 8.26 3.44
N VAL A 82 -3.04 8.37 3.15
CA VAL A 82 -2.05 7.34 3.53
C VAL A 82 -2.08 7.07 5.04
N SER A 83 -2.13 8.13 5.85
CA SER A 83 -2.15 7.99 7.32
C SER A 83 -3.43 7.31 7.80
N GLN A 84 -4.58 7.68 7.25
CA GLN A 84 -5.88 7.05 7.54
C GLN A 84 -5.88 5.56 7.17
N MET A 85 -5.36 5.21 5.98
CA MET A 85 -5.28 3.82 5.53
C MET A 85 -4.42 2.98 6.46
N ILE A 86 -3.22 3.46 6.80
CA ILE A 86 -2.30 2.75 7.70
C ILE A 86 -2.97 2.54 9.06
N ALA A 87 -3.58 3.59 9.64
CA ALA A 87 -4.28 3.48 10.92
C ALA A 87 -5.38 2.40 10.88
N LYS A 88 -6.22 2.39 9.84
CA LYS A 88 -7.29 1.39 9.67
C LYS A 88 -6.76 -0.04 9.51
N ILE A 89 -5.66 -0.20 8.78
CA ILE A 89 -4.99 -1.50 8.63
C ILE A 89 -4.46 -1.98 9.99
N GLU A 90 -3.86 -1.09 10.79
CA GLU A 90 -3.33 -1.41 12.11
C GLU A 90 -4.43 -1.83 13.09
N GLU A 91 -5.59 -1.15 13.08
CA GLU A 91 -6.73 -1.44 13.95
C GLU A 91 -7.30 -2.85 13.81
N LYS A 92 -7.19 -3.49 12.63
CA LYS A 92 -7.75 -4.83 12.41
C LYS A 92 -6.98 -5.92 13.19
N PRO A 93 -7.67 -6.83 13.91
CA PRO A 93 -7.02 -7.98 14.55
C PRO A 93 -6.27 -8.85 13.53
N LYS A 94 -4.98 -9.10 13.78
CA LYS A 94 -4.14 -9.88 12.87
C LYS A 94 -4.34 -11.39 13.09
N SER A 95 -4.45 -12.15 12.01
CA SER A 95 -4.57 -13.61 12.08
C SER A 95 -3.33 -14.27 12.69
N MET A 96 -3.47 -15.51 13.19
CA MET A 96 -2.33 -16.25 13.74
C MET A 96 -1.23 -16.49 12.70
N LYS A 97 -1.61 -16.84 11.46
CA LYS A 97 -0.68 -16.97 10.33
C LYS A 97 0.10 -15.68 10.08
N TRP A 98 -0.60 -14.54 10.10
CA TRP A 98 0.01 -13.22 9.97
C TRP A 98 1.07 -13.00 11.06
N LYS A 99 0.71 -13.23 12.34
CA LYS A 99 1.62 -13.02 13.49
C LYS A 99 2.86 -13.91 13.41
N MET A 100 2.67 -15.19 13.06
CA MET A 100 3.79 -16.12 12.87
C MET A 100 4.72 -15.65 11.75
N ARG A 101 4.16 -15.22 10.60
CA ARG A 101 4.95 -14.71 9.49
C ARG A 101 5.65 -13.38 9.82
N ALA A 102 5.02 -12.54 10.64
CA ALA A 102 5.59 -11.29 11.13
C ALA A 102 6.82 -11.50 11.99
N ALA A 103 6.80 -12.51 12.87
CA ALA A 103 7.95 -12.88 13.70
C ALA A 103 9.17 -13.32 12.88
N ILE A 104 8.95 -13.93 11.70
CA ILE A 104 10.02 -14.27 10.75
C ILE A 104 10.57 -13.00 10.07
N GLY A 105 9.70 -12.04 9.78
CA GLY A 105 10.05 -10.75 9.18
C GLY A 105 10.64 -10.89 7.78
N THR A 106 11.40 -9.87 7.36
CA THR A 106 12.04 -9.83 6.02
C THR A 106 13.26 -10.73 5.88
N LYS A 107 13.66 -11.45 6.95
CA LYS A 107 14.79 -12.40 6.92
C LYS A 107 14.58 -13.57 5.96
N LYS A 108 13.31 -13.91 5.70
CA LYS A 108 12.94 -14.86 4.65
C LYS A 108 12.21 -14.09 3.55
N PRO A 109 12.47 -14.39 2.26
CA PRO A 109 11.68 -13.85 1.16
C PRO A 109 10.17 -13.99 1.43
N TRP A 110 9.42 -12.95 1.10
CA TRP A 110 7.96 -12.91 1.25
C TRP A 110 7.23 -12.72 -0.09
N TYR A 111 8.00 -12.61 -1.17
CA TYR A 111 7.55 -12.54 -2.55
C TYR A 111 8.30 -13.60 -3.35
N ASN A 112 7.70 -14.00 -4.46
CA ASN A 112 8.37 -14.82 -5.46
C ASN A 112 9.02 -13.88 -6.45
N GLU A 113 10.31 -14.06 -6.71
CA GLU A 113 10.96 -13.42 -7.85
C GLU A 113 10.33 -13.96 -9.14
N VAL A 114 10.02 -13.07 -10.06
CA VAL A 114 9.62 -13.47 -11.41
C VAL A 114 10.77 -13.14 -12.33
N GLU A 115 11.28 -14.17 -13.00
CA GLU A 115 12.19 -13.99 -14.14
C GLU A 115 11.37 -13.35 -15.27
N GLU A 116 11.77 -12.14 -15.68
CA GLU A 116 11.25 -11.55 -16.91
C GLU A 116 11.55 -12.52 -18.06
N LYS A 117 10.51 -13.12 -18.63
CA LYS A 117 10.65 -13.80 -19.91
C LYS A 117 10.89 -12.73 -20.97
N ILE A 118 12.17 -12.42 -21.21
CA ILE A 118 12.63 -11.69 -22.38
C ILE A 118 12.09 -12.47 -23.59
N ARG A 119 11.18 -11.84 -24.34
CA ARG A 119 10.64 -12.38 -25.58
C ARG A 119 11.04 -11.48 -26.74
#